data_AF-A0A6J0M848-F1
#
_entry.id   AF-A0A6J0M848-F1
#
_cell.length_a   1.000
_cell.length_b   1.000
_cell.length_c   1.000
_cell.angle_alpha   90.00
_cell.angle_beta   90.00
_cell.angle_gamma   90.00
#
_symmetry.space_group_name_H-M   'P 1'
#
loop_
_entity.id
_entity.type
_entity.pdbx_description
1 polymer ?
#
loop_
_entity_poly.entity_id
_entity_poly.type
_entity_poly.pdbx_seq_one_letter_code
_entity_poly.pdbx_strand_id
1 'polypeptide(L)'
;MASFSSSLSVNEDSTVQVSQHNLDGIMHDLDYEDKNVVYRHVTEALAAYPELRPKVETNLLKLAGAVNGRDFVNIYLPSSYPKDPPHVWIVCQYGSAINPDLTNVAPNGLVAIPYMSNWDEDKSSLVSLISHLQVEFTREPPTFVIDVGIPLSREQMGLVKIVLDFRLMHLYYGIQDLTSEKTSAFFKEVTGRYPKGLEDLADHIMTSKGGVKNYINTVAEILGLPPKTRFTVDVANHRFLP
;
A
#
# COMPACT_ATOMS: atom_id res chain seq x y z
N MET A 1 23.53 -14.32 51.62
CA MET A 1 24.58 -13.28 51.70
C MET A 1 25.85 -13.89 51.12
N ALA A 2 26.67 -13.26 50.28
CA ALA A 2 26.55 -12.01 49.50
C ALA A 2 27.75 -11.97 48.51
N SER A 3 27.71 -11.42 47.29
CA SER A 3 26.61 -10.99 46.40
C SER A 3 27.18 -10.83 44.98
N PHE A 4 26.40 -11.06 43.91
CA PHE A 4 26.85 -10.84 42.52
C PHE A 4 26.32 -9.53 41.95
N SER A 5 27.24 -8.57 41.76
CA SER A 5 27.01 -7.42 40.88
C SER A 5 27.28 -7.84 39.45
N SER A 6 26.35 -7.57 38.54
CA SER A 6 26.61 -7.55 37.09
C SER A 6 25.84 -6.38 36.51
N SER A 7 26.58 -5.35 36.12
CA SER A 7 26.06 -4.16 35.46
C SER A 7 25.57 -4.50 34.06
N LEU A 8 24.30 -4.23 33.76
CA LEU A 8 23.85 -4.13 32.37
C LEU A 8 24.51 -2.90 31.73
N SER A 9 25.47 -3.13 30.84
CA SER A 9 25.78 -2.18 29.78
C SER A 9 24.80 -2.40 28.63
N VAL A 10 23.85 -1.48 28.45
CA VAL A 10 22.98 -1.47 27.28
C VAL A 10 23.80 -1.00 26.08
N ASN A 11 23.99 -1.87 25.08
CA ASN A 11 24.65 -1.50 23.84
C ASN A 11 23.63 -0.81 22.90
N GLU A 12 23.57 0.52 22.95
CA GLU A 12 22.74 1.31 22.02
C GLU A 12 23.33 1.36 20.59
N ASP A 13 24.58 0.93 20.40
CA ASP A 13 25.36 1.06 19.15
C ASP A 13 25.05 -0.04 18.10
N SER A 14 24.37 -1.12 18.49
CA SER A 14 24.22 -2.32 17.63
C SER A 14 23.15 -2.19 16.53
N THR A 15 22.23 -1.23 16.62
CA THR A 15 21.10 -1.10 15.67
C THR A 15 21.47 -0.26 14.44
N VAL A 16 22.39 0.70 14.59
CA VAL A 16 22.78 1.64 13.51
C VAL A 16 23.70 0.97 12.50
N GLN A 17 24.70 0.19 12.95
CA GLN A 17 25.67 -0.42 12.02
C GLN A 17 25.05 -1.47 11.08
N VAL A 18 23.99 -2.15 11.50
CA VAL A 18 23.27 -3.15 10.70
C VAL A 18 22.52 -2.52 9.50
N SER A 19 22.18 -1.22 9.56
CA SER A 19 21.50 -0.53 8.46
C SER A 19 22.47 -0.02 7.39
N GLN A 20 23.63 0.52 7.79
CA GLN A 20 24.62 1.11 6.88
C GLN A 20 25.36 0.06 6.04
N HIS A 21 25.88 -0.99 6.67
CA HIS A 21 26.65 -2.03 5.95
C HIS A 21 25.80 -2.77 4.89
N ASN A 22 24.48 -2.86 5.11
CA ASN A 22 23.54 -3.40 4.13
C ASN A 22 23.30 -2.42 2.97
N LEU A 23 23.28 -1.10 3.22
CA LEU A 23 23.07 -0.08 2.19
C LEU A 23 24.27 0.04 1.24
N ASP A 24 25.51 -0.09 1.74
CA ASP A 24 26.72 -0.07 0.91
C ASP A 24 26.66 -1.14 -0.21
N GLY A 25 26.32 -2.38 0.16
CA GLY A 25 26.18 -3.49 -0.78
C GLY A 25 25.02 -3.28 -1.76
N ILE A 26 23.87 -2.80 -1.26
CA ILE A 26 22.71 -2.47 -2.10
C ILE A 26 23.06 -1.40 -3.15
N MET A 27 23.77 -0.33 -2.76
CA MET A 27 24.09 0.80 -3.64
C MET A 27 25.19 0.50 -4.65
N HIS A 28 26.01 -0.52 -4.43
CA HIS A 28 27.00 -0.99 -5.40
C HIS A 28 26.35 -1.42 -6.71
N ASP A 29 25.30 -2.24 -6.64
CA ASP A 29 24.70 -2.94 -7.78
C ASP A 29 23.61 -2.14 -8.53
N LEU A 30 23.17 -1.00 -7.98
CA LEU A 30 22.13 -0.15 -8.59
C LEU A 30 22.71 0.92 -9.50
N ASP A 31 22.04 1.25 -10.60
CA ASP A 31 22.49 2.27 -11.56
C ASP A 31 21.75 3.60 -11.34
N TYR A 32 22.38 4.48 -10.55
CA TYR A 32 21.90 5.85 -10.28
C TYR A 32 22.89 6.87 -10.83
N GLU A 33 22.37 7.95 -11.41
CA GLU A 33 23.20 9.05 -11.93
C GLU A 33 24.03 9.73 -10.82
N ASP A 34 23.45 9.91 -9.62
CA ASP A 34 24.16 10.39 -8.43
C ASP A 34 23.96 9.44 -7.23
N LYS A 35 24.79 8.40 -7.19
CA LYS A 35 24.84 7.45 -6.05
C LYS A 35 25.13 8.14 -4.71
N ASN A 36 25.87 9.26 -4.68
CA ASN A 36 26.26 9.91 -3.43
C ASN A 36 25.07 10.63 -2.79
N VAL A 37 24.26 11.33 -3.60
CA VAL A 37 23.04 11.99 -3.12
C VAL A 37 22.00 10.96 -2.70
N VAL A 38 21.82 9.88 -3.48
CA VAL A 38 20.94 8.75 -3.09
C VAL A 38 21.37 8.18 -1.74
N TYR A 39 22.64 7.82 -1.58
CA TYR A 39 23.19 7.24 -0.35
C TYR A 39 22.96 8.16 0.86
N ARG A 40 23.25 9.45 0.70
CA ARG A 40 23.03 10.47 1.74
C ARG A 40 21.56 10.57 2.13
N HIS A 41 20.66 10.82 1.18
CA HIS A 41 19.24 11.04 1.47
C HIS A 41 18.58 9.78 2.06
N VAL A 42 19.01 8.58 1.65
CA VAL A 42 18.55 7.32 2.22
C VAL A 42 19.09 7.12 3.64
N THR A 43 20.37 7.39 3.89
CA THR A 43 20.97 7.28 5.24
C THR A 43 20.29 8.24 6.22
N GLU A 44 20.06 9.48 5.81
CA GLU A 44 19.31 10.48 6.58
C GLU A 44 17.87 10.03 6.87
N ALA A 45 17.17 9.48 5.86
CA ALA A 45 15.81 8.96 6.03
C ALA A 45 15.74 7.73 6.96
N LEU A 46 16.69 6.80 6.86
CA LEU A 46 16.72 5.61 7.72
C LEU A 46 17.11 5.96 9.17
N ALA A 47 17.92 7.00 9.38
CA ALA A 47 18.22 7.52 10.71
C ALA A 47 17.01 8.26 11.33
N ALA A 48 16.29 9.06 10.54
CA ALA A 48 15.11 9.79 10.99
C ALA A 48 13.86 8.89 11.17
N TYR A 49 13.74 7.81 10.38
CA TYR A 49 12.59 6.92 10.35
C TYR A 49 13.00 5.43 10.48
N PRO A 50 13.33 4.95 11.70
CA PRO A 50 13.84 3.59 11.94
C PRO A 50 12.84 2.45 11.70
N GLU A 51 11.63 2.73 11.20
CA GLU A 51 10.64 1.74 10.74
C GLU A 51 10.82 1.41 9.24
N LEU A 52 11.45 2.29 8.46
CA LEU A 52 11.72 2.07 7.04
C LEU A 52 12.90 1.12 6.83
N ARG A 53 12.82 0.26 5.80
CA ARG A 53 13.88 -0.67 5.42
C ARG A 53 14.22 -0.51 3.93
N PRO A 54 15.51 -0.40 3.56
CA PRO A 54 15.92 -0.43 2.16
C PRO A 54 15.77 -1.84 1.59
N LYS A 55 15.29 -1.93 0.34
CA LYS A 55 15.15 -3.17 -0.44
C LYS A 55 15.42 -2.87 -1.91
N VAL A 56 15.99 -3.83 -2.64
CA VAL A 56 16.04 -3.78 -4.10
C VAL A 56 14.80 -4.46 -4.67
N GLU A 57 14.17 -3.83 -5.65
CA GLU A 57 13.09 -4.42 -6.45
C GLU A 57 13.19 -3.88 -7.87
N THR A 58 13.16 -4.76 -8.88
CA THR A 58 13.27 -4.41 -10.31
C THR A 58 14.40 -3.42 -10.62
N ASN A 59 15.59 -3.65 -10.06
CA ASN A 59 16.79 -2.79 -10.19
C ASN A 59 16.64 -1.35 -9.67
N LEU A 60 15.65 -1.08 -8.81
CA LEU A 60 15.47 0.20 -8.11
C LEU A 60 15.56 0.02 -6.59
N LEU A 61 15.98 1.06 -5.89
CA LEU A 61 15.91 1.14 -4.44
C LEU A 61 14.49 1.49 -3.99
N LYS A 62 13.99 0.72 -3.03
CA LYS A 62 12.73 0.93 -2.35
C LYS A 62 12.95 1.09 -0.85
N LEU A 63 12.39 2.13 -0.24
CA LEU A 63 12.21 2.21 1.20
C LEU A 63 10.80 1.72 1.55
N ALA A 64 10.70 0.68 2.38
CA ALA A 64 9.42 0.08 2.77
C ALA A 64 9.26 0.04 4.29
N GLY A 65 8.12 0.49 4.80
CA GLY A 65 7.81 0.50 6.23
C GLY A 65 6.65 1.45 6.55
N ALA A 66 6.36 1.63 7.84
CA ALA A 66 5.38 2.62 8.29
C ALA A 66 6.00 4.02 8.33
N VAL A 67 5.19 5.06 8.01
CA VAL A 67 5.63 6.47 8.14
C VAL A 67 5.26 7.07 9.49
N ASN A 68 4.19 6.60 10.12
CA ASN A 68 3.65 7.13 11.38
C ASN A 68 3.29 6.01 12.38
N GLY A 69 4.01 4.89 12.37
CA GLY A 69 3.73 3.71 13.21
C GLY A 69 2.53 2.86 12.79
N ARG A 70 1.70 3.33 11.83
CA ARG A 70 0.51 2.58 11.36
C ARG A 70 0.35 2.52 9.84
N ASP A 71 0.67 3.59 9.11
CA ASP A 71 0.40 3.70 7.68
C ASP A 71 1.64 3.28 6.89
N PHE A 72 1.55 2.12 6.23
CA PHE A 72 2.66 1.52 5.50
C PHE A 72 2.77 2.07 4.08
N VAL A 73 4.00 2.34 3.65
CA VAL A 73 4.31 2.82 2.31
C VAL A 73 5.46 2.04 1.67
N ASN A 74 5.50 2.09 0.34
CA ASN A 74 6.67 1.81 -0.48
C ASN A 74 7.09 3.11 -1.18
N ILE A 75 8.33 3.55 -0.98
CA ILE A 75 8.94 4.72 -1.64
C ILE A 75 10.02 4.20 -2.60
N TYR A 76 9.76 4.26 -3.90
CA TYR A 76 10.72 3.88 -4.95
C TYR A 76 11.51 5.10 -5.42
N LEU A 77 12.83 4.97 -5.55
CA LEU A 77 13.68 6.00 -6.13
C LEU A 77 13.96 5.68 -7.61
N PRO A 78 13.55 6.52 -8.58
CA PRO A 78 13.92 6.34 -9.99
C PRO A 78 15.44 6.50 -10.19
N SER A 79 16.03 5.89 -11.20
CA SER A 79 17.48 5.95 -11.48
C SER A 79 18.03 7.39 -11.68
N SER A 80 17.16 8.30 -12.11
CA SER A 80 17.41 9.75 -12.26
C SER A 80 17.35 10.54 -10.94
N TYR A 81 16.95 9.94 -9.81
CA TYR A 81 16.88 10.62 -8.52
C TYR A 81 18.23 11.25 -8.15
N PRO A 82 18.28 12.53 -7.70
CA PRO A 82 17.17 13.35 -7.22
C PRO A 82 16.45 14.21 -8.27
N LYS A 83 16.77 14.13 -9.58
CA LYS A 83 16.13 14.96 -10.62
C LYS A 83 14.62 14.74 -10.67
N ASP A 84 14.23 13.48 -10.74
CA ASP A 84 12.83 13.07 -10.65
C ASP A 84 12.46 12.71 -9.20
N PRO A 85 11.22 13.02 -8.75
CA PRO A 85 10.76 12.68 -7.41
C PRO A 85 10.68 11.16 -7.19
N PRO A 86 10.76 10.71 -5.92
CA PRO A 86 10.37 9.36 -5.55
C PRO A 86 8.92 9.06 -5.92
N HIS A 87 8.62 7.79 -6.21
CA HIS A 87 7.26 7.33 -6.41
C HIS A 87 6.77 6.61 -5.15
N VAL A 88 5.64 7.02 -4.59
CA VAL A 88 5.15 6.54 -3.28
C VAL A 88 3.83 5.80 -3.44
N TRP A 89 3.74 4.58 -2.90
CA TRP A 89 2.49 3.81 -2.80
C TRP A 89 2.13 3.51 -1.35
N ILE A 90 0.85 3.65 -1.01
CA ILE A 90 0.27 3.07 0.20
C ILE A 90 0.25 1.54 0.08
N VAL A 91 0.62 0.86 1.16
CA VAL A 91 0.52 -0.60 1.29
C VAL A 91 -0.65 -0.93 2.21
N CYS A 92 -1.77 -1.35 1.64
CA CYS A 92 -2.89 -1.88 2.41
C CYS A 92 -2.46 -3.16 3.15
N GLN A 93 -2.64 -3.19 4.46
CA GLN A 93 -2.59 -4.42 5.24
C GLN A 93 -3.80 -5.31 4.93
N TYR A 94 -3.71 -6.60 5.27
CA TYR A 94 -4.85 -7.53 5.14
C TYR A 94 -6.06 -7.00 5.93
N GLY A 95 -7.22 -6.96 5.28
CA GLY A 95 -8.44 -6.40 5.88
C GLY A 95 -8.56 -4.88 5.80
N SER A 96 -7.70 -4.19 5.05
CA SER A 96 -7.80 -2.76 4.78
C SER A 96 -7.88 -2.43 3.29
N ALA A 97 -8.46 -1.27 2.98
CA ALA A 97 -8.49 -0.70 1.64
C ALA A 97 -8.06 0.77 1.66
N ILE A 98 -7.64 1.29 0.50
CA ILE A 98 -7.33 2.71 0.33
C ILE A 98 -8.59 3.54 0.59
N ASN A 99 -8.48 4.57 1.42
CA ASN A 99 -9.57 5.50 1.68
C ASN A 99 -10.02 6.17 0.36
N PRO A 100 -11.30 6.04 -0.04
CA PRO A 100 -11.79 6.53 -1.33
C PRO A 100 -11.91 8.05 -1.42
N ASP A 101 -11.97 8.75 -0.28
CA ASP A 101 -12.21 10.20 -0.23
C ASP A 101 -10.92 11.03 -0.35
N LEU A 102 -9.75 10.38 -0.28
CA LEU A 102 -8.46 11.04 -0.45
C LEU A 102 -8.21 11.45 -1.90
N THR A 103 -8.15 12.76 -2.14
CA THR A 103 -7.79 13.34 -3.46
C THR A 103 -6.35 13.05 -3.86
N ASN A 104 -5.46 12.88 -2.87
CA ASN A 104 -4.02 12.77 -3.05
C ASN A 104 -3.55 11.30 -3.12
N VAL A 105 -4.48 10.32 -3.14
CA VAL A 105 -4.16 8.88 -3.22
C VAL A 105 -5.06 8.19 -4.24
N ALA A 106 -4.46 7.68 -5.31
CA ALA A 106 -5.15 6.96 -6.37
C ALA A 106 -5.72 5.61 -5.90
N PRO A 107 -6.66 4.99 -6.64
CA PRO A 107 -7.24 3.69 -6.27
C PRO A 107 -6.26 2.55 -6.06
N ASN A 108 -5.15 2.54 -6.82
CA ASN A 108 -4.05 1.59 -6.70
C ASN A 108 -3.04 1.94 -5.58
N GLY A 109 -3.30 2.96 -4.78
CA GLY A 109 -2.46 3.42 -3.67
C GLY A 109 -1.36 4.40 -4.05
N LEU A 110 -1.19 4.78 -5.32
CA LEU A 110 -0.20 5.80 -5.73
C LEU A 110 -0.52 7.15 -5.08
N VAL A 111 0.45 7.72 -4.37
CA VAL A 111 0.34 8.99 -3.66
C VAL A 111 0.84 10.14 -4.54
N ALA A 112 0.08 11.23 -4.56
CA ALA A 112 0.39 12.48 -5.25
C ALA A 112 0.12 13.67 -4.33
N ILE A 113 1.05 13.96 -3.41
CA ILE A 113 0.96 15.11 -2.50
C ILE A 113 1.67 16.35 -3.08
N PRO A 114 1.28 17.58 -2.69
CA PRO A 114 1.87 18.81 -3.23
C PRO A 114 3.40 18.91 -3.09
N TYR A 115 3.99 18.27 -2.06
CA TYR A 115 5.45 18.22 -1.89
C TYR A 115 6.16 17.48 -3.04
N MET A 116 5.55 16.43 -3.59
CA MET A 116 6.08 15.68 -4.74
C MET A 116 5.86 16.47 -6.04
N SER A 117 4.75 17.19 -6.16
CA SER A 117 4.46 18.04 -7.33
C SER A 117 5.37 19.27 -7.44
N ASN A 118 5.94 19.73 -6.33
CA ASN A 118 6.91 20.83 -6.26
C ASN A 118 8.31 20.31 -5.90
N TRP A 119 8.66 19.11 -6.36
CA TRP A 119 9.96 18.52 -6.12
C TRP A 119 11.07 19.33 -6.80
N ASP A 120 12.17 19.57 -6.07
CA ASP A 120 13.29 20.41 -6.47
C ASP A 120 14.57 19.64 -6.09
N GLU A 121 15.39 19.27 -7.07
CA GLU A 121 16.51 18.32 -6.86
C GLU A 121 17.55 18.80 -5.84
N ASP A 122 17.70 20.13 -5.70
CA ASP A 122 18.64 20.77 -4.77
C ASP A 122 18.08 20.93 -3.35
N LYS A 123 16.74 20.98 -3.20
CA LYS A 123 16.05 21.37 -1.94
C LYS A 123 15.22 20.25 -1.31
N SER A 124 14.77 19.29 -2.11
CA SER A 124 13.90 18.20 -1.65
C SER A 124 14.71 17.03 -1.10
N SER A 125 14.18 16.41 -0.04
CA SER A 125 14.81 15.26 0.62
C SER A 125 13.78 14.21 0.99
N LEU A 126 14.24 12.98 1.19
CA LEU A 126 13.38 11.89 1.66
C LEU A 126 12.83 12.15 3.08
N VAL A 127 13.64 12.77 3.96
CA VAL A 127 13.20 13.15 5.31
C VAL A 127 12.00 14.10 5.24
N SER A 128 12.10 15.15 4.43
CA SER A 128 11.02 16.12 4.22
C SER A 128 9.80 15.49 3.55
N LEU A 129 9.99 14.58 2.57
CA LEU A 129 8.89 13.81 1.97
C LEU A 129 8.11 13.01 3.01
N ILE A 130 8.81 12.23 3.84
CA ILE A 130 8.18 11.38 4.86
C ILE A 130 7.47 12.24 5.91
N SER A 131 8.05 13.38 6.32
CA SER A 131 7.40 14.33 7.21
C SER A 131 6.08 14.87 6.64
N HIS A 132 6.01 15.20 5.34
CA HIS A 132 4.76 15.61 4.70
C HIS A 132 3.74 14.46 4.64
N LEU A 133 4.18 13.23 4.33
CA LEU A 133 3.31 12.04 4.36
C LEU A 133 2.73 11.81 5.78
N GLN A 134 3.53 11.97 6.84
CA GLN A 134 3.06 11.88 8.23
C GLN A 134 1.96 12.90 8.53
N VAL A 135 2.13 14.17 8.13
CA VAL A 135 1.16 15.24 8.37
C VAL A 135 -0.15 14.97 7.64
N GLU A 136 -0.08 14.65 6.35
CA GLU A 136 -1.26 14.35 5.52
C GLU A 136 -2.02 13.11 6.05
N PHE A 137 -1.32 12.01 6.35
CA PHE A 137 -1.96 10.77 6.80
C PHE A 137 -2.42 10.80 8.26
N THR A 138 -1.84 11.65 9.10
CA THR A 138 -2.37 11.92 10.44
C THR A 138 -3.66 12.74 10.37
N ARG A 139 -3.78 13.68 9.41
CA ARG A 139 -5.00 14.45 9.18
C ARG A 139 -6.11 13.57 8.58
N GLU A 140 -5.79 12.81 7.54
CA GLU A 140 -6.74 11.97 6.79
C GLU A 140 -6.11 10.57 6.54
N PRO A 141 -6.53 9.52 7.26
CA PRO A 141 -5.93 8.19 7.14
C PRO A 141 -5.96 7.63 5.71
N PRO A 142 -4.82 7.11 5.19
CA PRO A 142 -4.68 6.57 3.83
C PRO A 142 -5.45 5.29 3.59
N THR A 143 -5.78 4.56 4.65
CA THR A 143 -6.54 3.32 4.61
C THR A 143 -7.67 3.33 5.64
N PHE A 144 -8.65 2.47 5.42
CA PHE A 144 -9.69 2.14 6.39
C PHE A 144 -9.81 0.63 6.53
N VAL A 145 -10.32 0.16 7.68
CA VAL A 145 -10.61 -1.26 7.93
C VAL A 145 -11.90 -1.63 7.19
N ILE A 146 -11.85 -2.73 6.45
CA ILE A 146 -13.00 -3.30 5.76
C ILE A 146 -13.90 -3.98 6.79
N ASP A 147 -15.12 -3.46 6.98
CA ASP A 147 -16.11 -4.01 7.91
C ASP A 147 -17.50 -4.08 7.24
N VAL A 148 -18.06 -5.28 7.26
CA VAL A 148 -19.40 -5.62 6.72
C VAL A 148 -20.23 -6.40 7.74
N GLY A 149 -19.97 -6.20 9.03
CA GLY A 149 -20.74 -6.77 10.14
C GLY A 149 -20.52 -8.27 10.40
N ILE A 150 -19.55 -8.90 9.74
CA ILE A 150 -19.06 -10.27 10.00
C ILE A 150 -17.55 -10.38 9.74
N PRO A 151 -16.84 -11.30 10.42
CA PRO A 151 -15.49 -11.70 10.01
C PRO A 151 -15.52 -12.35 8.62
N LEU A 152 -14.67 -11.87 7.71
CA LEU A 152 -14.57 -12.38 6.34
C LEU A 152 -13.46 -13.44 6.20
N SER A 153 -13.75 -14.49 5.41
CA SER A 153 -12.72 -15.40 4.91
C SER A 153 -11.77 -14.68 3.93
N ARG A 154 -10.60 -15.28 3.66
CA ARG A 154 -9.63 -14.73 2.69
C ARG A 154 -10.25 -14.51 1.30
N GLU A 155 -11.07 -15.45 0.84
CA GLU A 155 -11.79 -15.36 -0.43
C GLU A 155 -12.80 -14.21 -0.41
N GLN A 156 -13.65 -14.13 0.63
CA GLN A 156 -14.64 -13.06 0.78
C GLN A 156 -14.00 -11.68 0.87
N MET A 157 -12.87 -11.58 1.58
CA MET A 157 -12.06 -10.35 1.66
C MET A 157 -11.51 -9.95 0.29
N GLY A 158 -11.00 -10.92 -0.49
CA GLY A 158 -10.56 -10.69 -1.88
C GLY A 158 -11.69 -10.16 -2.78
N LEU A 159 -12.89 -10.76 -2.68
CA LEU A 159 -14.08 -10.30 -3.40
C LEU A 159 -14.45 -8.86 -3.05
N VAL A 160 -14.55 -8.51 -1.76
CA VAL A 160 -14.83 -7.12 -1.33
C VAL A 160 -13.73 -6.17 -1.79
N LYS A 161 -12.46 -6.59 -1.79
CA LYS A 161 -11.35 -5.78 -2.26
C LYS A 161 -11.50 -5.38 -3.73
N ILE A 162 -12.01 -6.26 -4.61
CA ILE A 162 -12.32 -5.91 -6.01
C ILE A 162 -13.33 -4.74 -6.08
N VAL A 163 -14.38 -4.76 -5.24
CA VAL A 163 -15.36 -3.66 -5.18
C VAL A 163 -14.71 -2.32 -4.81
N LEU A 164 -13.75 -2.36 -3.88
CA LEU A 164 -13.06 -1.17 -3.34
C LEU A 164 -11.94 -0.65 -4.24
N ASP A 165 -11.18 -1.54 -4.87
CA ASP A 165 -10.12 -1.21 -5.85
C ASP A 165 -10.72 -0.50 -7.07
N PHE A 166 -11.92 -0.89 -7.51
CA PHE A 166 -12.67 -0.21 -8.58
C PHE A 166 -13.53 0.97 -8.09
N ARG A 167 -13.36 1.41 -6.82
CA ARG A 167 -14.06 2.56 -6.20
C ARG A 167 -15.59 2.49 -6.26
N LEU A 168 -16.17 1.29 -6.17
CA LEU A 168 -17.61 1.05 -6.23
C LEU A 168 -18.23 1.16 -4.85
N MET A 169 -18.03 2.31 -4.20
CA MET A 169 -18.44 2.51 -2.79
C MET A 169 -19.93 2.28 -2.55
N HIS A 170 -20.80 2.53 -3.55
CA HIS A 170 -22.23 2.23 -3.43
C HIS A 170 -22.53 0.72 -3.35
N LEU A 171 -21.73 -0.13 -3.99
CA LEU A 171 -21.84 -1.58 -3.81
C LEU A 171 -21.23 -2.02 -2.48
N TYR A 172 -20.12 -1.42 -2.05
CA TYR A 172 -19.54 -1.68 -0.73
C TYR A 172 -20.52 -1.38 0.41
N TYR A 173 -21.12 -0.18 0.41
CA TYR A 173 -22.15 0.18 1.38
C TYR A 173 -23.38 -0.73 1.27
N GLY A 174 -23.77 -1.14 0.06
CA GLY A 174 -24.81 -2.15 -0.14
C GLY A 174 -24.52 -3.51 0.51
N ILE A 175 -23.26 -3.93 0.61
CA ILE A 175 -22.84 -5.12 1.36
C ILE A 175 -22.82 -4.84 2.87
N GLN A 176 -22.34 -3.66 3.27
CA GLN A 176 -22.25 -3.24 4.68
C GLN A 176 -23.62 -3.07 5.35
N ASP A 177 -24.64 -2.65 4.60
CA ASP A 177 -26.03 -2.49 5.07
C ASP A 177 -26.79 -3.83 5.25
N LEU A 178 -26.17 -4.96 4.90
CA LEU A 178 -26.75 -6.30 5.10
C LEU A 178 -26.65 -6.72 6.58
N THR A 179 -27.67 -7.44 7.07
CA THR A 179 -27.56 -8.15 8.33
C THR A 179 -26.57 -9.31 8.20
N SER A 180 -25.87 -9.70 9.27
CA SER A 180 -24.85 -10.77 9.26
C SER A 180 -25.29 -12.08 8.58
N GLU A 181 -26.58 -12.44 8.73
CA GLU A 181 -27.22 -13.57 8.05
C GLU A 181 -27.28 -13.36 6.52
N LYS A 182 -27.70 -12.17 6.08
CA LYS A 182 -27.76 -11.78 4.66
C LYS A 182 -26.37 -11.62 4.06
N THR A 183 -25.39 -11.09 4.79
CA THR A 183 -23.99 -10.99 4.32
C THR A 183 -23.42 -12.38 4.05
N SER A 184 -23.70 -13.36 4.91
CA SER A 184 -23.31 -14.76 4.71
C SER A 184 -24.00 -15.39 3.49
N ALA A 185 -25.30 -15.12 3.29
CA ALA A 185 -26.05 -15.57 2.12
C ALA A 185 -25.56 -14.92 0.81
N PHE A 186 -25.27 -13.62 0.84
CA PHE A 186 -24.72 -12.85 -0.28
C PHE A 186 -23.42 -13.47 -0.81
N PHE A 187 -22.43 -13.73 0.05
CA PHE A 187 -21.18 -14.35 -0.41
C PHE A 187 -21.38 -15.77 -0.95
N LYS A 188 -22.30 -16.54 -0.36
CA LYS A 188 -22.66 -17.88 -0.87
C LYS A 188 -23.33 -17.81 -2.25
N GLU A 189 -24.15 -16.80 -2.52
CA GLU A 189 -24.73 -16.60 -3.85
C GLU A 189 -23.67 -16.13 -4.85
N VAL A 190 -22.88 -15.11 -4.51
CA VAL A 190 -21.77 -14.60 -5.34
C VAL A 190 -20.83 -15.73 -5.75
N THR A 191 -20.28 -16.48 -4.81
CA THR A 191 -19.39 -17.64 -5.09
C THR A 191 -20.10 -18.72 -5.91
N GLY A 192 -21.40 -18.94 -5.67
CA GLY A 192 -22.22 -19.89 -6.41
C GLY A 192 -22.43 -19.56 -7.89
N ARG A 193 -22.12 -18.33 -8.34
CA ARG A 193 -22.15 -17.92 -9.76
C ARG A 193 -20.90 -18.33 -10.54
N TYR A 194 -19.87 -18.86 -9.87
CA TYR A 194 -18.58 -19.23 -10.48
C TYR A 194 -18.32 -20.75 -10.47
N PRO A 195 -17.40 -21.26 -11.31
CA PRO A 195 -16.98 -22.66 -11.28
C PRO A 195 -16.43 -23.08 -9.91
N LYS A 196 -16.79 -24.27 -9.46
CA LYS A 196 -16.26 -24.85 -8.21
C LYS A 196 -14.83 -25.32 -8.40
N GLY A 197 -14.01 -25.20 -7.35
CA GLY A 197 -12.62 -25.66 -7.34
C GLY A 197 -11.60 -24.65 -7.87
N LEU A 198 -11.98 -23.38 -8.01
CA LEU A 198 -11.02 -22.28 -8.15
C LEU A 198 -10.25 -22.11 -6.84
N GLU A 199 -8.92 -22.00 -6.91
CA GLU A 199 -8.04 -21.84 -5.74
C GLU A 199 -8.05 -20.42 -5.17
N ASP A 200 -8.06 -19.42 -6.05
CA ASP A 200 -8.31 -18.01 -5.72
C ASP A 200 -9.34 -17.44 -6.71
N LEU A 201 -10.59 -17.28 -6.25
CA LEU A 201 -11.67 -16.73 -7.06
C LEU A 201 -11.45 -15.24 -7.36
N ALA A 202 -10.81 -14.49 -6.46
CA ALA A 202 -10.58 -13.06 -6.66
C ALA A 202 -9.55 -12.83 -7.76
N ASP A 203 -8.43 -13.58 -7.73
CA ASP A 203 -7.44 -13.57 -8.81
C ASP A 203 -8.05 -14.04 -10.14
N HIS A 204 -8.86 -15.10 -10.13
CA HIS A 204 -9.57 -15.56 -11.33
C HIS A 204 -10.48 -14.47 -11.94
N ILE A 205 -11.20 -13.71 -11.11
CA ILE A 205 -12.05 -12.59 -11.56
C ILE A 205 -11.21 -11.46 -12.15
N MET A 206 -10.08 -11.13 -11.53
CA MET A 206 -9.18 -10.05 -11.95
C MET A 206 -8.44 -10.38 -13.26
N THR A 207 -8.02 -11.62 -13.45
CA THR A 207 -7.24 -12.08 -14.62
C THR A 207 -8.12 -12.51 -15.81
N SER A 208 -9.36 -12.91 -15.57
CA SER A 208 -10.25 -13.38 -16.64
C SER A 208 -10.76 -12.25 -17.53
N LYS A 209 -10.85 -12.50 -18.84
CA LYS A 209 -11.38 -11.54 -19.83
C LYS A 209 -12.83 -11.16 -19.51
N GLY A 210 -13.01 -9.94 -19.01
CA GLY A 210 -14.32 -9.42 -18.58
C GLY A 210 -14.79 -9.93 -17.22
N GLY A 211 -13.95 -10.65 -16.47
CA GLY A 211 -14.26 -11.22 -15.16
C GLY A 211 -14.73 -10.15 -14.17
N VAL A 212 -13.95 -9.08 -14.01
CA VAL A 212 -14.30 -7.90 -13.19
C VAL A 212 -15.68 -7.33 -13.57
N LYS A 213 -15.95 -7.11 -14.87
CA LYS A 213 -17.24 -6.55 -15.32
C LYS A 213 -18.41 -7.48 -14.97
N ASN A 214 -18.22 -8.79 -15.15
CA ASN A 214 -19.24 -9.79 -14.80
C ASN A 214 -19.45 -9.84 -13.28
N TYR A 215 -18.37 -9.78 -12.48
CA TYR A 215 -18.42 -9.72 -11.03
C TYR A 215 -19.19 -8.49 -10.52
N ILE A 216 -18.89 -7.30 -11.05
CA ILE A 216 -19.58 -6.05 -10.70
C ILE A 216 -21.08 -6.16 -11.00
N ASN A 217 -21.44 -6.71 -12.17
CA ASN A 217 -22.84 -6.95 -12.53
C ASN A 217 -23.51 -7.94 -11.58
N THR A 218 -22.84 -9.04 -11.20
CA THR A 218 -23.35 -10.04 -10.25
C THR A 218 -23.58 -9.45 -8.85
N VAL A 219 -22.61 -8.70 -8.31
CA VAL A 219 -22.77 -8.02 -7.02
C VAL A 219 -23.93 -7.02 -7.07
N ALA A 220 -24.00 -6.21 -8.12
CA ALA A 220 -25.06 -5.23 -8.31
C ALA A 220 -26.45 -5.89 -8.42
N GLU A 221 -26.57 -7.00 -9.17
CA GLU A 221 -27.81 -7.79 -9.31
C GLU A 221 -28.30 -8.32 -7.95
N ILE A 222 -27.43 -8.97 -7.18
CA ILE A 222 -27.77 -9.59 -5.88
C ILE A 222 -28.16 -8.52 -4.84
N LEU A 223 -27.52 -7.35 -4.86
CA LEU A 223 -27.85 -6.23 -3.97
C LEU A 223 -29.07 -5.40 -4.44
N GLY A 224 -29.59 -5.63 -5.65
CA GLY A 224 -30.62 -4.78 -6.25
C GLY A 224 -30.14 -3.34 -6.56
N LEU A 225 -28.84 -3.16 -6.75
CA LEU A 225 -28.18 -1.87 -6.97
C LEU A 225 -27.72 -1.70 -8.43
N PRO A 226 -27.49 -0.47 -8.91
CA PRO A 226 -26.99 -0.25 -10.26
C PRO A 226 -25.47 -0.56 -10.36
N PRO A 227 -24.98 -1.23 -11.42
CA PRO A 227 -23.56 -1.62 -11.59
C PRO A 227 -22.63 -0.45 -11.97
N LYS A 228 -22.98 0.80 -11.63
CA LYS A 228 -22.31 2.02 -12.11
C LYS A 228 -20.83 2.08 -11.74
N THR A 229 -19.95 1.79 -12.69
CA THR A 229 -18.54 2.16 -12.64
C THR A 229 -18.40 3.65 -12.92
N ARG A 230 -17.97 4.45 -11.93
CA ARG A 230 -17.69 5.90 -12.14
C ARG A 230 -16.49 6.17 -13.04
N PHE A 231 -15.64 5.17 -13.27
CA PHE A 231 -14.38 5.29 -13.99
C PHE A 231 -14.34 4.35 -15.19
N THR A 232 -13.93 4.90 -16.34
CA THR A 232 -13.69 4.18 -17.61
C THR A 232 -12.21 3.83 -17.83
N VAL A 233 -11.35 4.17 -16.86
CA VAL A 233 -9.89 3.99 -16.94
C VAL A 233 -9.49 2.85 -16.02
N ASP A 234 -8.68 1.93 -16.56
CA ASP A 234 -8.16 0.77 -15.86
C ASP A 234 -7.01 1.18 -14.91
N VAL A 235 -7.38 1.51 -13.68
CA VAL A 235 -6.44 1.96 -12.61
C VAL A 235 -5.52 0.85 -12.09
N ALA A 236 -5.73 -0.41 -12.52
CA ALA A 236 -4.89 -1.55 -12.16
C ALA A 236 -3.63 -1.69 -13.04
N ASN A 237 -3.36 -0.76 -13.97
CA ASN A 237 -2.19 -0.83 -14.82
C ASN A 237 -0.90 -0.45 -14.06
N HIS A 238 -0.27 -1.45 -13.42
CA HIS A 238 0.99 -1.33 -12.66
C HIS A 238 2.24 -1.00 -13.52
N ARG A 239 2.08 -0.68 -14.81
CA ARG A 239 3.19 -0.34 -15.71
C ARG A 239 3.62 1.13 -15.62
N PHE A 240 4.13 1.51 -14.45
CA PHE A 240 4.86 2.76 -14.24
C PHE A 240 6.17 2.56 -13.45
N LEU A 241 6.74 1.35 -13.54
CA LEU A 241 8.18 1.16 -13.46
C LEU A 241 8.66 0.86 -14.90
N PRO A 242 9.77 1.46 -15.37
CA PRO A 242 10.33 1.21 -16.71
C PRO A 242 10.84 -0.23 -16.88
#